data_AF-A0A5C8PU05-F1
#
_entry.id   AF-A0A5C8PU05-F1
#
_cell.length_a   1.000
_cell.length_b   1.000
_cell.length_c   1.000
_cell.angle_alpha   90.00
_cell.angle_beta   90.00
_cell.angle_gamma   90.00
#
_symmetry.space_group_name_H-M   'P 1'
#
loop_
_entity.id
_entity.type
_entity.pdbx_description
1 polymer ?
#
loop_
_entity_poly.entity_id
_entity_poly.type
_entity_poly.pdbx_seq_one_letter_code
_entity_poly.pdbx_strand_id
1 'polypeptide(L)'
;MKQSLDVRCAPLRIAPAAGRDGLLSISRRLLLTALPLGLAACQNRGGPEKLSPQAARLVGWVRDSGRDSVLDPRAPRIMGMDNGQRDIPVKQLAENTPNGRHTLSLTVLRGRQELIFHRREGDYLYFHLASANLVRQASATYPRQGAPGRMIESLASTDYPAQASYWLEQAERRAV
;
A
#
# COMPACT_ATOMS: atom_id res chain seq x y z
N MET A 1 -15.29 26.36 25.92
CA MET A 1 -13.86 26.47 26.33
C MET A 1 -13.16 25.21 25.84
N LYS A 2 -12.25 25.31 24.84
CA LYS A 2 -10.78 25.07 24.96
C LYS A 2 -10.46 23.70 25.58
N GLN A 3 -9.62 22.79 25.05
CA GLN A 3 -8.56 22.79 24.04
C GLN A 3 -8.16 21.30 23.84
N SER A 4 -7.87 20.86 22.62
CA SER A 4 -6.53 20.56 22.08
C SER A 4 -5.96 19.17 22.38
N LEU A 5 -5.66 18.48 21.27
CA LEU A 5 -4.74 17.38 21.06
C LEU A 5 -3.45 17.45 21.91
N ASP A 6 -2.92 16.30 22.30
CA ASP A 6 -1.49 16.04 22.13
C ASP A 6 -1.21 14.54 21.88
N VAL A 7 -0.80 14.26 20.65
CA VAL A 7 -0.18 13.02 20.19
C VAL A 7 1.31 13.23 20.32
N ARG A 8 2.02 12.42 21.11
CA ARG A 8 3.47 12.24 20.95
C ARG A 8 3.88 10.79 21.19
N CYS A 9 3.91 10.02 20.11
CA CYS A 9 4.76 8.83 20.01
C CYS A 9 6.23 9.28 20.07
N ALA A 10 6.94 8.90 21.12
CA ALA A 10 8.37 9.07 21.22
C ALA A 10 9.08 7.97 20.40
N PRO A 11 10.05 8.30 19.53
CA PRO A 11 10.94 7.31 18.94
C PRO A 11 11.98 6.89 19.98
N LEU A 12 11.99 5.59 20.31
CA LEU A 12 13.00 4.96 21.16
C LEU A 12 14.35 5.00 20.42
N ARG A 13 15.23 5.93 20.80
CA ARG A 13 16.64 5.96 20.37
C ARG A 13 17.49 5.38 21.49
N ILE A 14 18.12 4.25 21.22
CA ILE A 14 19.18 3.68 22.05
C ILE A 14 20.48 4.38 21.66
N ALA A 15 21.04 5.16 22.57
CA ALA A 15 22.39 5.74 22.45
C ALA A 15 23.38 4.86 23.24
N PRO A 16 24.61 4.65 22.74
CA PRO A 16 25.66 4.03 23.53
C PRO A 16 26.24 5.05 24.51
N ALA A 17 26.39 4.62 25.76
CA ALA A 17 27.10 5.34 26.80
C ALA A 17 28.62 5.18 26.62
N ALA A 18 29.33 6.30 26.53
CA ALA A 18 30.76 6.35 26.77
C ALA A 18 31.03 7.61 27.59
N GLY A 19 31.57 7.42 28.79
CA GLY A 19 31.78 8.45 29.78
C GLY A 19 33.17 9.07 29.79
N ARG A 20 33.36 9.82 30.88
CA ARG A 20 34.60 10.34 31.49
C ARG A 20 35.06 11.73 31.06
N ASP A 21 34.90 12.61 32.05
CA ASP A 21 35.93 13.46 32.64
C ASP A 21 36.52 14.61 31.80
N GLY A 22 36.21 15.83 32.24
CA GLY A 22 37.28 16.80 32.52
C GLY A 22 37.35 18.08 31.67
N LEU A 23 37.16 19.19 32.38
CA LEU A 23 37.91 20.46 32.30
C LEU A 23 37.68 21.44 31.13
N LEU A 24 37.07 22.57 31.52
CA LEU A 24 37.32 23.97 31.13
C LEU A 24 38.55 24.22 30.23
N SER A 25 38.34 24.92 29.10
CA SER A 25 39.21 26.02 28.69
C SER A 25 38.57 26.91 27.62
N ILE A 26 38.66 28.21 27.86
CA ILE A 26 38.31 29.32 26.98
C ILE A 26 39.39 29.47 25.91
N SER A 27 39.05 29.53 24.63
CA SER A 27 39.76 30.44 23.71
C SER A 27 39.05 30.64 22.36
N ARG A 28 38.75 31.90 22.06
CA ARG A 28 38.46 32.41 20.72
C ARG A 28 39.67 32.17 19.82
N ARG A 29 39.47 31.57 18.63
CA ARG A 29 40.27 31.85 17.44
C ARG A 29 39.43 31.55 16.19
N LEU A 30 39.31 32.59 15.35
CA LEU A 30 38.80 32.52 13.99
C LEU A 30 39.63 31.52 13.17
N LEU A 31 38.96 30.78 12.29
CA LEU A 31 39.54 30.32 11.04
C LEU A 31 38.43 30.20 9.99
N LEU A 32 38.57 31.00 8.94
CA LEU A 32 37.89 30.85 7.67
C LEU A 32 38.22 29.48 7.09
N THR A 33 37.19 28.73 6.68
CA THR A 33 37.31 27.74 5.60
C THR A 33 36.16 27.96 4.62
N ALA A 34 36.55 28.22 3.37
CA ALA A 34 35.66 28.28 2.22
C ALA A 34 35.80 26.97 1.43
N LEU A 35 34.69 26.57 0.78
CA LEU A 35 34.50 25.53 -0.25
C LEU A 35 34.53 24.05 0.21
N PRO A 36 33.88 23.10 -0.51
CA PRO A 36 33.02 23.20 -1.70
C PRO A 36 31.64 22.49 -1.58
N LEU A 37 30.74 22.81 -2.51
CA LEU A 37 29.76 21.91 -3.15
C LEU A 37 29.33 20.66 -2.36
N GLY A 38 28.41 20.82 -1.43
CA GLY A 38 27.52 19.73 -1.04
C GLY A 38 26.51 19.52 -2.16
N LEU A 39 26.90 18.82 -3.24
CA LEU A 39 25.95 18.13 -4.09
C LEU A 39 25.21 17.18 -3.15
N ALA A 40 24.00 17.59 -2.76
CA ALA A 40 23.02 16.74 -2.14
C ALA A 40 22.90 15.52 -3.06
N ALA A 41 23.48 14.40 -2.63
CA ALA A 41 23.18 13.11 -3.19
C ALA A 41 21.70 12.87 -2.90
N CYS A 42 20.85 13.31 -3.83
CA CYS A 42 19.50 12.82 -3.99
C CYS A 42 19.64 11.33 -4.24
N GLN A 43 19.70 10.55 -3.16
CA GLN A 43 19.49 9.13 -3.19
C GLN A 43 18.03 8.94 -3.63
N ASN A 44 17.82 8.93 -4.95
CA ASN A 44 16.64 8.33 -5.54
C ASN A 44 16.73 6.82 -5.24
N ARG A 45 16.33 6.44 -4.01
CA ARG A 45 15.96 5.08 -3.65
C ARG A 45 14.62 4.76 -4.29
N GLY A 46 14.57 4.81 -5.61
CA GLY A 46 13.39 4.59 -6.43
C GLY A 46 13.67 3.51 -7.47
N GLY A 47 14.29 2.41 -7.05
CA GLY A 47 14.29 1.21 -7.88
C GLY A 47 12.86 0.66 -8.00
N PRO A 48 12.50 0.00 -9.11
CA PRO A 48 11.20 -0.63 -9.25
C PRO A 48 10.98 -1.61 -8.10
N GLU A 49 9.81 -1.51 -7.45
CA GLU A 49 9.44 -2.37 -6.34
C GLU A 49 9.49 -3.84 -6.78
N LYS A 50 10.30 -4.66 -6.11
CA LYS A 50 10.45 -6.07 -6.45
C LYS A 50 9.21 -6.85 -5.99
N LEU A 51 8.48 -7.42 -6.95
CA LEU A 51 7.33 -8.30 -6.68
C LEU A 51 7.80 -9.62 -6.05
N SER A 52 7.02 -10.15 -5.10
CA SER A 52 7.19 -11.53 -4.66
C SER A 52 6.88 -12.50 -5.81
N PRO A 53 7.38 -13.75 -5.81
CA PRO A 53 7.08 -14.71 -6.87
C PRO A 53 5.58 -14.94 -7.07
N GLN A 54 4.81 -14.97 -5.98
CA GLN A 54 3.35 -15.09 -6.00
C GLN A 54 2.68 -13.87 -6.63
N ALA A 55 3.07 -12.66 -6.20
CA ALA A 55 2.55 -11.42 -6.78
C ALA A 55 2.89 -11.31 -8.27
N ALA A 56 4.11 -11.69 -8.66
CA ALA A 56 4.56 -11.68 -10.06
C ALA A 56 3.70 -12.60 -10.94
N ARG A 57 3.33 -13.79 -10.44
CA ARG A 57 2.40 -14.69 -11.15
C ARG A 57 1.03 -14.06 -11.36
N LEU A 58 0.44 -13.48 -10.31
CA LEU A 58 -0.86 -12.80 -10.41
C LEU A 58 -0.80 -11.62 -11.38
N VAL A 59 0.23 -10.78 -11.27
CA VAL A 59 0.45 -9.66 -12.18
C VAL A 59 0.57 -10.11 -13.63
N GLY A 60 1.39 -11.12 -13.90
CA GLY A 60 1.54 -11.68 -15.25
C GLY A 60 0.20 -12.16 -15.79
N TRP A 61 -0.52 -12.97 -15.00
CA TRP A 61 -1.81 -13.49 -15.41
C TRP A 61 -2.86 -12.39 -15.68
N VAL A 62 -2.97 -11.38 -14.81
CA VAL A 62 -3.88 -10.25 -15.03
C VAL A 62 -3.47 -9.44 -16.27
N ARG A 63 -2.17 -9.28 -16.55
CA ARG A 63 -1.71 -8.59 -17.77
C ARG A 63 -2.09 -9.35 -19.03
N ASP A 64 -1.91 -10.66 -19.02
CA ASP A 64 -2.07 -11.50 -20.21
C ASP A 64 -3.55 -11.80 -20.50
N SER A 65 -4.34 -12.04 -19.46
CA SER A 65 -5.74 -12.51 -19.59
C SER A 65 -6.78 -11.52 -19.08
N GLY A 66 -6.38 -10.46 -18.38
CA GLY A 66 -7.30 -9.48 -17.80
C GLY A 66 -7.91 -8.57 -18.86
N ARG A 67 -9.14 -8.13 -18.59
CA ARG A 67 -9.86 -7.17 -19.43
C ARG A 67 -9.65 -5.75 -18.90
N ASP A 68 -9.45 -4.80 -19.81
CA ASP A 68 -9.39 -3.38 -19.45
C ASP A 68 -10.74 -2.91 -18.91
N SER A 69 -10.71 -2.13 -17.84
CA SER A 69 -11.87 -1.68 -17.10
C SER A 69 -11.53 -0.40 -16.32
N VAL A 70 -12.53 0.15 -15.62
CA VAL A 70 -12.38 1.31 -14.74
C VAL A 70 -12.99 1.00 -13.38
N LEU A 71 -12.28 1.40 -12.32
CA LEU A 71 -12.79 1.37 -10.95
C LEU A 71 -13.28 2.76 -10.53
N ASP A 72 -14.41 2.78 -9.85
CA ASP A 72 -14.85 3.94 -9.08
C ASP A 72 -13.77 4.27 -8.02
N PRO A 73 -13.30 5.53 -7.94
CA PRO A 73 -12.17 5.90 -7.10
C PRO A 73 -12.54 6.02 -5.63
N ARG A 74 -13.84 6.03 -5.26
CA ARG A 74 -14.26 6.34 -3.89
C ARG A 74 -13.72 5.32 -2.88
N ALA A 75 -13.85 4.01 -3.15
CA ALA A 75 -13.30 2.97 -2.28
C ALA A 75 -11.75 2.96 -2.27
N PRO A 76 -11.06 3.01 -3.43
CA PRO A 76 -9.62 3.24 -3.50
C PRO A 76 -9.11 4.43 -2.67
N ARG A 77 -9.78 5.58 -2.71
CA ARG A 77 -9.40 6.77 -1.93
C ARG A 77 -9.44 6.51 -0.43
N ILE A 78 -10.43 5.77 0.06
CA ILE A 78 -10.50 5.35 1.48
C ILE A 78 -9.30 4.46 1.86
N MET A 79 -8.80 3.68 0.91
CA MET A 79 -7.61 2.83 1.07
C MET A 79 -6.28 3.59 0.91
N GLY A 80 -6.32 4.92 0.71
CA GLY A 80 -5.12 5.75 0.50
C GLY A 80 -4.58 5.72 -0.94
N MET A 81 -5.33 5.11 -1.87
CA MET A 81 -4.99 5.06 -3.28
C MET A 81 -5.79 6.13 -4.04
N ASP A 82 -5.18 7.31 -4.24
CA ASP A 82 -5.78 8.40 -5.00
C ASP A 82 -4.88 8.84 -6.17
N ASN A 83 -5.48 8.88 -7.35
CA ASN A 83 -4.87 9.35 -8.59
C ASN A 83 -5.33 10.78 -8.97
N GLY A 84 -6.20 11.41 -8.17
CA GLY A 84 -6.79 12.71 -8.45
C GLY A 84 -7.74 12.72 -9.65
N GLN A 85 -8.06 11.55 -10.20
CA GLN A 85 -8.95 11.39 -11.37
C GLN A 85 -10.34 10.94 -10.94
N ARG A 86 -11.28 11.04 -11.89
CA ARG A 86 -12.66 10.57 -11.72
C ARG A 86 -12.76 9.06 -11.63
N ASP A 87 -11.84 8.32 -12.27
CA ASP A 87 -11.86 6.87 -12.39
C ASP A 87 -10.42 6.32 -12.30
N ILE A 88 -10.26 5.05 -11.96
CA ILE A 88 -8.95 4.37 -11.91
C ILE A 88 -8.90 3.31 -13.01
N PRO A 89 -8.05 3.46 -14.04
CA PRO A 89 -7.91 2.45 -15.08
C PRO A 89 -7.26 1.20 -14.50
N VAL A 90 -7.83 0.04 -14.82
CA VAL A 90 -7.40 -1.25 -14.30
C VAL A 90 -7.49 -2.34 -15.38
N LYS A 91 -6.67 -3.39 -15.25
CA LYS A 91 -6.93 -4.69 -15.86
C LYS A 91 -7.54 -5.62 -14.82
N GLN A 92 -8.58 -6.36 -15.19
CA GLN A 92 -9.34 -7.19 -14.27
C GLN A 92 -9.49 -8.64 -14.72
N LEU A 93 -9.30 -9.54 -13.77
CA LEU A 93 -9.83 -10.90 -13.81
C LEU A 93 -11.06 -10.97 -12.92
N ALA A 94 -12.08 -11.73 -13.33
CA ALA A 94 -13.26 -11.93 -12.51
C ALA A 94 -13.83 -13.33 -12.67
N GLU A 95 -14.28 -13.91 -11.56
CA GLU A 95 -14.94 -15.21 -11.53
C GLU A 95 -16.15 -15.15 -10.59
N ASN A 96 -17.23 -15.83 -11.00
CA ASN A 96 -18.41 -16.01 -10.15
C ASN A 96 -18.23 -17.30 -9.36
N THR A 97 -18.32 -17.21 -8.03
CA THR A 97 -18.30 -18.34 -7.11
C THR A 97 -19.63 -18.42 -6.35
N PRO A 98 -19.93 -19.52 -5.64
CA PRO A 98 -21.11 -19.58 -4.76
C PRO A 98 -21.13 -18.48 -3.69
N ASN A 99 -19.96 -17.97 -3.28
CA ASN A 99 -19.80 -16.94 -2.26
C ASN A 99 -19.74 -15.52 -2.86
N GLY A 100 -20.14 -15.38 -4.12
CA GLY A 100 -20.22 -14.11 -4.82
C GLY A 100 -19.21 -13.95 -5.97
N ARG A 101 -19.08 -12.73 -6.48
CA ARG A 101 -18.17 -12.45 -7.60
C ARG A 101 -16.83 -11.97 -7.07
N HIS A 102 -15.79 -12.77 -7.27
CA HIS A 102 -14.41 -12.40 -6.98
C HIS A 102 -13.84 -11.65 -8.17
N THR A 103 -13.07 -10.60 -7.91
CA THR A 103 -12.38 -9.82 -8.93
C THR A 103 -10.99 -9.45 -8.43
N LEU A 104 -9.99 -9.56 -9.31
CA LEU A 104 -8.63 -9.12 -9.08
C LEU A 104 -8.33 -8.01 -10.07
N SER A 105 -8.03 -6.82 -9.57
CA SER A 105 -7.64 -5.66 -10.38
C SER A 105 -6.15 -5.41 -10.26
N LEU A 106 -5.52 -5.12 -11.39
CA LEU A 106 -4.17 -4.57 -11.48
C LEU A 106 -4.24 -3.14 -12.00
N THR A 107 -3.58 -2.22 -11.30
CA THR A 107 -3.35 -0.87 -11.79
C THR A 107 -1.89 -0.46 -11.61
N VAL A 108 -1.47 0.57 -12.33
CA VAL A 108 -0.17 1.20 -12.15
C VAL A 108 -0.42 2.63 -11.70
N LEU A 109 -0.08 2.92 -10.45
CA LEU A 109 -0.24 4.25 -9.88
C LEU A 109 1.10 4.75 -9.34
N ARG A 110 1.51 5.95 -9.76
CA ARG A 110 2.79 6.58 -9.34
C ARG A 110 4.00 5.66 -9.56
N GLY A 111 4.00 4.90 -10.66
CA GLY A 111 5.06 3.96 -11.01
C GLY A 111 5.07 2.64 -10.22
N ARG A 112 4.09 2.43 -9.34
CA ARG A 112 3.93 1.19 -8.56
C ARG A 112 2.81 0.34 -9.11
N GLN A 113 3.03 -0.98 -9.11
CA GLN A 113 1.99 -1.94 -9.47
C GLN A 113 1.17 -2.24 -8.22
N GLU A 114 -0.11 -1.94 -8.27
CA GLU A 114 -1.03 -2.10 -7.15
C GLU A 114 -2.04 -3.20 -7.49
N LEU A 115 -2.18 -4.17 -6.58
CA LEU A 115 -3.19 -5.22 -6.68
C LEU A 115 -4.35 -4.88 -5.75
N ILE A 116 -5.56 -4.93 -6.31
CA ILE A 116 -6.79 -4.70 -5.58
C ILE A 116 -7.64 -5.95 -5.69
N PHE A 117 -7.87 -6.58 -4.55
CA PHE A 117 -8.77 -7.71 -4.40
C PHE A 117 -10.14 -7.17 -4.08
N HIS A 118 -11.16 -7.65 -4.78
CA HIS A 118 -12.52 -7.27 -4.46
C HIS A 118 -13.51 -8.38 -4.66
N ARG A 119 -14.49 -8.44 -3.76
CA ARG A 119 -15.52 -9.45 -3.73
C ARG A 119 -16.87 -8.81 -3.56
N ARG A 120 -17.81 -9.18 -4.42
CA ARG A 120 -19.22 -8.83 -4.24
C ARG A 120 -19.92 -9.96 -3.49
N GLU A 121 -20.43 -9.66 -2.31
CA GLU A 121 -21.26 -10.58 -1.53
C GLU A 121 -22.49 -9.82 -1.01
N GLY A 122 -23.68 -10.34 -1.36
CA GLY A 122 -24.94 -9.68 -1.08
C GLY A 122 -24.99 -8.24 -1.62
N ASP A 123 -25.17 -7.29 -0.70
CA ASP A 123 -25.24 -5.86 -0.97
C ASP A 123 -23.95 -5.10 -0.69
N TYR A 124 -22.83 -5.81 -0.50
CA TYR A 124 -21.54 -5.19 -0.24
C TYR A 124 -20.51 -5.60 -1.28
N LEU A 125 -19.64 -4.64 -1.62
CA LEU A 125 -18.37 -4.87 -2.26
C LEU A 125 -17.27 -4.68 -1.21
N TYR A 126 -16.44 -5.70 -1.05
CA TYR A 126 -15.29 -5.70 -0.15
C TYR A 126 -14.04 -5.45 -0.99
N PHE A 127 -13.18 -4.53 -0.58
CA PHE A 127 -11.95 -4.17 -1.28
C PHE A 127 -10.75 -4.31 -0.36
N HIS A 128 -9.65 -4.83 -0.90
CA HIS A 128 -8.35 -4.86 -0.23
C HIS A 128 -7.25 -4.42 -1.19
N LEU A 129 -6.47 -3.43 -0.75
CA LEU A 129 -5.23 -3.04 -1.41
C LEU A 129 -4.09 -3.88 -0.85
N ALA A 130 -3.29 -4.48 -1.72
CA ALA A 130 -2.14 -5.30 -1.35
C ALA A 130 -0.85 -4.77 -1.95
N SER A 131 0.24 -4.86 -1.18
CA SER A 131 1.59 -4.51 -1.63
C SER A 131 2.15 -5.50 -2.64
N ALA A 132 3.34 -5.20 -3.18
CA ALA A 132 4.13 -6.09 -4.04
C ALA A 132 4.46 -7.46 -3.41
N ASN A 133 4.35 -7.59 -2.09
CA ASN A 133 4.57 -8.84 -1.36
C ASN A 133 3.26 -9.51 -0.91
N LEU A 134 2.11 -9.09 -1.46
CA LEU A 134 0.77 -9.56 -1.05
C LEU A 134 0.49 -9.35 0.44
N VAL A 135 1.03 -8.27 1.01
CA VAL A 135 0.64 -7.82 2.35
C VAL A 135 -0.46 -6.79 2.21
N ARG A 136 -1.60 -7.01 2.86
CA ARG A 136 -2.71 -6.06 2.90
C ARG A 136 -2.25 -4.74 3.51
N GLN A 137 -2.50 -3.65 2.80
CA GLN A 137 -2.19 -2.30 3.24
C GLN A 137 -3.42 -1.58 3.79
N ALA A 138 -4.57 -1.76 3.14
CA ALA A 138 -5.81 -1.11 3.52
C ALA A 138 -7.02 -1.89 2.99
N SER A 139 -8.19 -1.57 3.52
CA SER A 139 -9.43 -2.24 3.14
C SER A 139 -10.63 -1.31 3.25
N ALA A 140 -11.57 -1.47 2.33
CA ALA A 140 -12.79 -0.68 2.27
C ALA A 140 -13.99 -1.59 2.03
N THR A 141 -15.12 -1.19 2.61
CA THR A 141 -16.44 -1.76 2.31
C THR A 141 -17.21 -0.73 1.51
N TYR A 142 -17.94 -1.20 0.50
CA TYR A 142 -18.78 -0.36 -0.32
C TYR A 142 -20.19 -0.99 -0.41
N PRO A 143 -21.17 -0.47 0.35
CA PRO A 143 -22.56 -0.91 0.24
C PRO A 143 -23.15 -0.52 -1.12
N ARG A 144 -24.10 -1.32 -1.62
CA ARG A 144 -24.87 -1.06 -2.85
C ARG A 144 -25.55 0.31 -2.80
N GLN A 145 -26.05 0.68 -1.62
CA GLN A 145 -26.66 1.98 -1.35
C GLN A 145 -25.83 2.69 -0.29
N GLY A 146 -25.26 3.84 -0.65
CA GLY A 146 -24.46 4.66 0.26
C GLY A 146 -23.05 4.93 -0.22
N ALA A 147 -22.21 5.41 0.70
CA ALA A 147 -20.81 5.74 0.44
C ALA A 147 -19.89 4.60 0.96
N PRO A 148 -18.73 4.39 0.32
CA PRO A 148 -17.76 3.45 0.85
C PRO A 148 -17.17 3.96 2.17
N GLY A 149 -16.82 3.02 3.04
CA GLY A 149 -16.20 3.27 4.33
C GLY A 149 -14.96 2.40 4.53
N ARG A 150 -14.17 2.73 5.54
CA ARG A 150 -13.05 1.88 5.94
C ARG A 150 -13.61 0.58 6.53
N MET A 151 -13.08 -0.55 6.07
CA MET A 151 -13.49 -1.85 6.60
C MET A 151 -12.95 -2.02 8.02
N ILE A 152 -13.76 -2.60 8.91
CA ILE A 152 -13.32 -2.94 10.26
C ILE A 152 -12.23 -4.03 10.18
N GLU A 153 -11.23 -3.91 11.07
CA GLU A 153 -10.02 -4.73 10.99
C GLU A 153 -10.29 -6.22 11.20
N SER A 154 -11.22 -6.59 12.08
CA SER A 154 -11.60 -7.99 12.34
C SER A 154 -12.20 -8.69 11.11
N LEU A 155 -12.95 -7.95 10.29
CA LEU A 155 -13.46 -8.47 9.03
C LEU A 155 -12.34 -8.54 7.98
N ALA A 156 -11.54 -7.47 7.87
CA ALA A 156 -10.48 -7.39 6.88
C ALA A 156 -9.38 -8.43 7.07
N SER A 157 -9.06 -8.79 8.32
CA SER A 157 -8.07 -9.82 8.66
C SER A 157 -8.52 -11.24 8.29
N THR A 158 -9.81 -11.43 8.06
CA THR A 158 -10.39 -12.73 7.63
C THR A 158 -10.68 -12.75 6.13
N ASP A 159 -11.28 -11.68 5.61
CA ASP A 159 -11.71 -11.61 4.21
C ASP A 159 -10.54 -11.52 3.23
N TYR A 160 -9.50 -10.75 3.56
CA TYR A 160 -8.36 -10.60 2.66
C TYR A 160 -7.61 -11.92 2.40
N PRO A 161 -7.21 -12.70 3.42
CA PRO A 161 -6.58 -14.00 3.17
C PRO A 161 -7.45 -14.91 2.31
N ALA A 162 -8.78 -14.94 2.53
CA ALA A 162 -9.69 -15.75 1.72
C ALA A 162 -9.68 -15.32 0.24
N GLN A 163 -9.75 -14.01 -0.03
CA GLN A 163 -9.70 -13.49 -1.39
C GLN A 163 -8.33 -13.70 -2.06
N ALA A 164 -7.23 -13.50 -1.32
CA ALA A 164 -5.88 -13.66 -1.84
C ALA A 164 -5.57 -15.14 -2.16
N SER A 165 -5.89 -16.05 -1.23
CA SER A 165 -5.71 -17.49 -1.43
C SER A 165 -6.50 -18.00 -2.62
N TYR A 166 -7.75 -17.56 -2.78
CA TYR A 166 -8.56 -17.91 -3.95
C TYR A 166 -7.82 -17.65 -5.26
N TRP A 167 -7.32 -16.42 -5.46
CA TRP A 167 -6.64 -16.06 -6.71
C TRP A 167 -5.30 -16.74 -6.90
N LEU A 168 -4.56 -16.98 -5.81
CA LEU A 168 -3.31 -17.74 -5.87
C LEU A 168 -3.55 -19.19 -6.31
N GLU A 169 -4.56 -19.86 -5.75
CA GLU A 169 -4.94 -21.20 -6.17
C GLU A 169 -5.40 -21.23 -7.64
N GLN A 170 -6.16 -20.23 -8.09
CA GLN A 170 -6.56 -20.16 -9.50
C GLN A 170 -5.37 -19.94 -10.43
N ALA A 171 -4.39 -19.15 -10.02
CA ALA A 171 -3.17 -18.94 -10.79
C ALA A 171 -2.33 -20.23 -10.88
N GLU A 172 -2.27 -21.00 -9.79
CA GLU A 172 -1.58 -22.30 -9.76
C GLU A 172 -2.28 -23.34 -10.64
N ARG A 173 -3.61 -23.44 -10.58
CA ARG A 173 -4.40 -24.35 -11.42
C ARG A 173 -4.23 -24.09 -12.92
N ARG A 174 -3.89 -22.87 -13.32
CA ARG A 174 -3.71 -22.46 -14.72
C ARG A 174 -2.26 -22.52 -15.20
N ALA A 175 -1.31 -22.72 -14.29
CA ALA A 175 0.10 -22.87 -14.61
C ALA A 175 0.49 -24.33 -14.92
N VAL A 176 -0.45 -25.27 -14.73
CA VAL A 176 -0.36 -26.69 -15.10
C VAL A 176 -1.01 -26.89 -16.47
#